data_AF-M5PC28-F1
#
_entry.id   AF-M5PC28-F1
#
_cell.length_a   1.000
_cell.length_b   1.000
_cell.length_c   1.000
_cell.angle_alpha   90.00
_cell.angle_beta   90.00
_cell.angle_gamma   90.00
#
_symmetry.space_group_name_H-M   'P 1'
#
loop_
_entity.id
_entity.type
_entity.pdbx_description
1 polymer ?
#
loop_
_entity_poly.entity_id
_entity_poly.type
_entity_poly.pdbx_seq_one_letter_code
_entity_poly.pdbx_strand_id
1 'polypeptide(L)'
;MFNEREALRLRLEQLNDAEINLLRQLREERNEIYSKLRELDNQNNPYEATDANMIYKKSLLELANETAKSFEKNKPEKTNPPIVSSLNPSRKPRLGTKSHKHREAALKVLQNQKGEIRSYELQKEIEKETGIPINNMTTFMQGLMKFYPEVEKTYRGRYVLRKSKMNAMNESPSD
;
A
#
# COMPACT_ATOMS: atom_id res chain seq x y z
N MET A 1 15.80 -48.08 0.33
CA MET A 1 14.37 -47.81 0.12
C MET A 1 14.22 -46.30 0.12
N PHE A 2 13.67 -45.70 -0.94
CA PHE A 2 13.63 -44.25 -1.09
C PHE A 2 12.59 -43.68 -0.13
N ASN A 3 13.02 -42.90 0.86
CA ASN A 3 12.15 -42.42 1.92
C ASN A 3 11.43 -41.14 1.46
N GLU A 4 10.22 -40.88 1.97
CA GLU A 4 9.45 -39.67 1.65
C GLU A 4 10.26 -38.38 1.88
N ARG A 5 11.07 -38.35 2.95
CA ARG A 5 11.96 -37.22 3.25
C ARG A 5 13.00 -36.98 2.14
N GLU A 6 13.55 -38.04 1.56
CA GLU A 6 14.53 -37.95 0.47
C GLU A 6 13.86 -37.51 -0.83
N ALA A 7 12.63 -37.97 -1.08
CA ALA A 7 11.81 -37.55 -2.21
C ALA A 7 11.49 -36.06 -2.17
N LEU A 8 11.09 -35.55 -1.01
CA LEU A 8 10.81 -34.12 -0.82
C LEU A 8 12.07 -33.27 -0.96
N ARG A 9 13.22 -33.74 -0.45
CA ARG A 9 14.50 -33.05 -0.61
C ARG A 9 14.91 -32.94 -2.08
N LEU A 10 14.82 -34.04 -2.83
CA LEU A 10 15.09 -34.05 -4.27
C LEU A 10 14.13 -33.11 -5.02
N ARG A 11 12.86 -33.08 -4.64
CA ARG A 11 11.87 -32.20 -5.28
C ARG A 11 12.17 -30.72 -5.03
N LEU A 12 12.61 -30.36 -3.83
CA LEU A 12 13.01 -28.99 -3.51
C LEU A 12 14.22 -28.54 -4.34
N GLU A 13 15.19 -29.43 -4.55
CA GLU A 13 16.35 -29.17 -5.40
C GLU A 13 15.93 -28.93 -6.87
N GLN A 14 15.06 -29.79 -7.41
CA GLN A 14 14.49 -29.59 -8.75
C GLN A 14 13.74 -28.26 -8.91
N LEU A 15 13.00 -27.83 -7.88
CA LEU A 15 12.28 -26.56 -7.90
C LEU A 15 13.25 -25.38 -7.88
N ASN A 16 14.32 -25.46 -7.10
CA ASN A 16 15.36 -24.43 -7.06
C ASN A 16 16.06 -24.29 -8.42
N ASP A 17 16.42 -25.41 -9.07
CA ASP A 17 17.00 -25.40 -10.41
C ASP A 17 16.05 -24.79 -11.45
N ALA A 18 14.76 -25.14 -11.38
CA ALA A 18 13.74 -24.57 -12.26
C ALA A 18 13.58 -23.05 -12.04
N GLU A 19 13.61 -22.58 -10.79
CA GLU A 19 13.53 -21.16 -10.46
C GLU A 19 14.74 -20.38 -11.00
N ILE A 20 15.96 -20.92 -10.84
CA ILE A 20 17.18 -20.32 -11.37
C ILE A 20 17.11 -20.19 -12.90
N ASN A 21 16.66 -21.25 -13.59
CA ASN A 21 16.53 -21.25 -15.05
C ASN A 21 15.50 -20.21 -15.52
N LEU A 22 14.35 -20.12 -14.86
CA LEU A 22 13.32 -19.13 -15.18
C LEU A 22 13.81 -17.70 -14.96
N LEU A 23 14.50 -17.44 -13.85
CA LEU A 23 15.12 -16.14 -13.59
C LEU A 23 16.17 -15.77 -14.64
N ARG A 24 16.91 -16.75 -15.16
CA ARG A 24 17.90 -16.53 -16.22
C ARG A 24 17.23 -16.14 -17.53
N GLN A 25 16.21 -16.88 -17.95
CA GLN A 25 15.44 -16.60 -19.17
C GLN A 25 14.81 -15.20 -19.11
N LEU A 26 14.16 -14.84 -18.00
CA LEU A 26 13.58 -13.51 -17.84
C LEU A 26 14.63 -12.39 -17.92
N ARG A 27 15.85 -12.63 -17.42
CA ARG A 27 16.95 -11.67 -17.54
C ARG A 27 17.44 -11.54 -18.97
N GLU A 28 17.54 -12.64 -19.70
CA GLU A 28 17.90 -12.68 -21.13
C GLU A 28 16.86 -11.90 -21.95
N GLU A 29 15.56 -12.20 -21.81
CA GLU A 29 14.47 -11.49 -22.49
C GLU A 29 14.48 -9.98 -22.18
N ARG A 30 14.68 -9.61 -20.91
CA ARG A 30 14.79 -8.21 -20.51
C ARG A 30 15.97 -7.52 -21.20
N ASN A 31 17.11 -8.19 -21.32
CA ASN A 31 18.28 -7.63 -21.97
C ASN A 31 18.07 -7.48 -23.48
N GLU A 32 17.42 -8.45 -24.13
CA GLU A 32 17.04 -8.36 -25.55
C GLU A 32 16.11 -7.15 -25.79
N ILE A 33 15.12 -6.95 -24.93
CA ILE A 33 14.23 -5.78 -25.00
C ILE A 33 15.03 -4.48 -24.86
N TYR A 34 15.96 -4.39 -23.91
CA TYR A 34 16.79 -3.19 -23.75
C TYR A 34 17.69 -2.93 -24.95
N SER A 35 18.30 -3.97 -25.51
CA SER A 35 19.08 -3.86 -26.75
C SER A 35 18.20 -3.33 -27.88
N LYS A 36 16.99 -3.86 -28.03
CA LYS A 36 16.07 -3.42 -29.08
C LYS A 36 15.58 -1.99 -28.91
N LEU A 37 15.26 -1.59 -27.68
CA LEU A 37 14.88 -0.21 -27.37
C LEU A 37 16.02 0.76 -27.69
N ARG A 38 17.26 0.42 -27.32
CA ARG A 38 18.44 1.22 -27.66
C ARG A 38 18.65 1.34 -29.17
N GLU A 39 18.44 0.26 -29.92
CA GLU A 39 18.46 0.33 -31.39
C GLU A 39 17.40 1.28 -31.94
N LEU A 40 16.16 1.19 -31.43
CA LEU A 40 15.05 2.05 -31.84
C LEU A 40 15.30 3.52 -31.48
N ASP A 41 15.90 3.80 -30.32
CA ASP A 41 16.29 5.16 -29.92
C ASP A 41 17.40 5.71 -30.82
N ASN A 42 18.36 4.88 -31.22
CA ASN A 42 19.42 5.26 -32.16
C ASN A 42 18.89 5.46 -33.59
N GLN A 43 17.88 4.69 -34.00
CA GLN A 43 17.20 4.81 -35.30
C GLN A 43 16.25 6.02 -35.35
N ASN A 44 15.70 6.43 -34.21
CA ASN A 44 14.93 7.68 -34.06
C ASN A 44 15.87 8.90 -33.98
N ASN A 45 16.74 9.05 -34.97
CA ASN A 45 17.57 10.23 -35.09
C ASN A 45 16.65 11.42 -35.41
N PRO A 46 16.60 12.50 -34.59
CA PRO A 46 15.62 13.57 -34.73
C PRO A 46 15.76 14.43 -36.00
N TYR A 47 16.74 14.12 -36.85
CA TYR A 47 17.05 14.85 -38.09
C TYR A 47 16.41 14.23 -39.35
N GLU A 48 15.76 13.06 -39.25
CA GLU A 48 15.11 12.35 -40.38
C GLU A 48 13.63 11.99 -40.10
N ALA A 49 12.94 12.79 -39.28
CA ALA A 49 11.51 12.58 -39.02
C ALA A 49 10.66 13.10 -40.20
N THR A 50 10.45 12.27 -41.23
CA THR A 50 9.30 12.46 -42.13
C THR A 50 8.01 12.19 -41.37
N ASP A 51 7.00 13.05 -41.54
CA ASP A 51 5.75 13.18 -40.76
C ASP A 51 4.92 11.89 -40.54
N ALA A 52 5.26 10.77 -41.18
CA ALA A 52 4.56 9.49 -41.05
C ALA A 52 4.89 8.71 -39.75
N ASN A 53 6.06 8.93 -39.13
CA ASN A 53 6.52 8.11 -37.98
C ASN A 53 5.93 8.53 -36.62
N MET A 54 5.17 9.62 -36.57
CA MET A 54 4.55 10.12 -35.34
C MET A 54 3.19 9.44 -35.04
N ILE A 55 2.62 8.72 -36.02
CA ILE A 55 1.24 8.22 -36.00
C ILE A 55 1.08 6.88 -35.27
N TYR A 56 2.16 6.10 -35.06
CA TYR A 56 2.08 4.73 -34.52
C TYR A 56 2.57 4.54 -33.07
N LYS A 57 2.83 5.61 -32.32
CA LYS A 57 3.22 5.48 -30.91
C LYS A 57 1.96 5.32 -30.05
N LYS A 58 1.46 4.08 -29.91
CA LYS A 58 0.52 3.74 -28.83
C LYS A 58 1.11 4.28 -27.53
N SER A 59 0.32 5.06 -26.79
CA SER A 59 0.76 5.63 -25.53
C SER A 59 1.14 4.50 -24.58
N LEU A 60 2.20 4.68 -23.77
CA LEU A 60 2.63 3.70 -22.75
C LEU A 60 1.45 3.22 -21.88
N LEU A 61 0.53 4.14 -21.60
CA LEU A 61 -0.69 3.88 -20.83
C LEU A 61 -1.63 2.89 -21.55
N GLU A 62 -1.73 2.94 -22.87
CA GLU A 62 -2.57 2.08 -23.69
C GLU A 62 -2.01 0.65 -23.72
N LEU A 63 -0.70 0.49 -23.88
CA LEU A 63 -0.02 -0.82 -23.82
C LEU A 63 -0.16 -1.49 -22.43
N ALA A 64 -0.02 -0.69 -21.36
CA ALA A 64 -0.23 -1.18 -19.99
C ALA A 64 -1.67 -1.66 -19.78
N ASN A 65 -2.66 -0.97 -20.36
CA ASN A 65 -4.05 -1.36 -20.28
C ASN A 65 -4.39 -2.59 -21.14
N GLU A 66 -3.76 -2.76 -22.31
CA GLU A 66 -3.91 -3.95 -23.15
C GLU A 66 -3.35 -5.20 -22.47
N THR A 67 -2.17 -5.09 -21.85
CA THR A 67 -1.57 -6.19 -21.09
C THR A 67 -2.41 -6.54 -19.85
N ALA A 68 -2.87 -5.56 -19.07
CA ALA A 68 -3.77 -5.82 -17.94
C ALA A 68 -5.06 -6.56 -18.36
N LYS A 69 -5.63 -6.20 -19.52
CA LYS A 69 -6.83 -6.86 -20.08
C LYS A 69 -6.59 -8.29 -20.55
N SER A 70 -5.38 -8.65 -21.00
CA SER A 70 -5.08 -10.02 -21.43
C SER A 70 -4.96 -10.99 -20.25
N PHE A 71 -4.50 -10.52 -19.08
CA PHE A 71 -4.45 -11.32 -17.85
C PHE A 71 -5.83 -11.59 -17.22
N GLU A 72 -6.80 -10.69 -17.38
CA GLU A 72 -8.17 -10.88 -16.87
C GLU A 72 -8.96 -11.97 -17.64
N LYS A 73 -8.61 -12.26 -18.89
CA LYS A 73 -9.33 -13.26 -19.72
C LYS A 73 -9.02 -14.71 -19.35
N ASN A 74 -7.94 -14.99 -18.64
CA ASN A 74 -7.50 -16.34 -18.25
C ASN A 74 -7.67 -16.59 -16.74
N LYS A 75 -8.81 -16.19 -16.16
CA LYS A 75 -9.11 -16.45 -14.76
C LYS A 75 -9.98 -17.71 -14.63
N PRO A 76 -9.46 -18.85 -14.14
CA PRO A 76 -10.33 -19.91 -13.64
C PRO A 76 -11.07 -19.37 -12.42
N GLU A 77 -12.39 -19.45 -12.46
CA GLU A 77 -13.24 -19.21 -11.30
C GLU A 77 -12.89 -20.22 -10.20
N LYS A 78 -12.14 -19.77 -9.19
CA LYS A 78 -12.39 -20.02 -7.75
C LYS A 78 -11.20 -19.59 -6.88
N THR A 79 -11.59 -19.03 -5.73
CA THR A 79 -10.82 -18.79 -4.50
C THR A 79 -9.75 -17.68 -4.48
N ASN A 80 -10.05 -16.70 -3.62
CA ASN A 80 -9.21 -15.69 -2.97
C ASN A 80 -8.90 -14.41 -3.78
N PRO A 81 -9.21 -13.22 -3.23
CA PRO A 81 -8.98 -11.96 -3.93
C PRO A 81 -7.47 -11.66 -3.99
N PRO A 82 -6.94 -11.27 -5.18
CA PRO A 82 -5.55 -10.86 -5.29
C PRO A 82 -5.35 -9.49 -4.65
N ILE A 83 -4.21 -9.37 -3.99
CA ILE A 83 -3.66 -8.14 -3.43
C ILE A 83 -3.26 -7.25 -4.61
N VAL A 84 -4.22 -6.48 -5.14
CA VAL A 84 -3.94 -5.36 -6.03
C VAL A 84 -4.01 -4.11 -5.18
N SER A 85 -2.83 -3.55 -4.90
CA SER A 85 -2.62 -2.22 -4.34
C SER A 85 -3.13 -1.18 -5.33
N SER A 86 -4.46 -1.08 -5.44
CA SER A 86 -5.11 0.08 -6.02
C SER A 86 -4.82 1.26 -5.10
N LEU A 87 -4.10 2.25 -5.64
CA LEU A 87 -4.07 3.61 -5.16
C LEU A 87 -5.50 4.16 -5.24
N ASN A 88 -6.34 3.76 -4.28
CA ASN A 88 -7.71 4.21 -4.15
C ASN A 88 -7.83 5.18 -2.98
N PRO A 89 -8.47 6.35 -3.18
CA PRO A 89 -8.60 7.37 -2.16
C PRO A 89 -9.47 6.82 -1.02
N SER A 90 -9.00 7.04 0.21
CA SER A 90 -9.72 6.86 1.48
C SER A 90 -10.73 5.69 1.52
N ARG A 91 -10.24 4.44 1.64
CA ARG A 91 -11.11 3.35 2.11
C ARG A 91 -11.61 3.70 3.51
N LYS A 92 -12.93 3.87 3.66
CA LYS A 92 -13.59 4.11 4.95
C LYS A 92 -13.10 3.04 5.96
N PRO A 93 -12.82 3.43 7.21
CA PRO A 93 -12.28 2.51 8.20
C PRO A 93 -13.28 1.36 8.41
N ARG A 94 -12.84 0.12 8.23
CA ARG A 94 -13.68 -1.05 8.51
C ARG A 94 -14.00 -1.11 10.00
N LEU A 95 -15.28 -1.03 10.35
CA LEU A 95 -15.79 -1.13 11.71
C LEU A 95 -15.38 -2.50 12.33
N GLY A 96 -15.11 -2.50 13.63
CA GLY A 96 -14.79 -3.72 14.40
C GLY A 96 -13.34 -4.23 14.30
N THR A 97 -12.50 -3.64 13.45
CA THR A 97 -11.08 -4.03 13.35
C THR A 97 -10.27 -3.57 14.57
N LYS A 98 -9.13 -4.23 14.87
CA LYS A 98 -8.20 -3.79 15.93
C LYS A 98 -7.82 -2.30 15.78
N SER A 99 -7.57 -1.88 14.53
CA SER A 99 -7.27 -0.49 14.19
C SER A 99 -8.41 0.47 14.51
N HIS A 100 -9.68 0.05 14.39
CA HIS A 100 -10.83 0.86 14.80
C HIS A 100 -10.85 1.08 16.31
N LYS A 101 -10.68 0.01 17.10
CA LYS A 101 -10.64 0.08 18.57
C LYS A 101 -9.53 1.02 19.05
N HIS A 102 -8.34 0.93 18.45
CA HIS A 102 -7.26 1.87 18.75
C HIS A 102 -7.59 3.32 18.41
N ARG A 103 -8.27 3.57 17.28
CA ARG A 103 -8.66 4.94 16.91
C ARG A 103 -9.64 5.55 17.90
N GLU A 104 -10.65 4.79 18.32
CA GLU A 104 -11.64 5.25 19.31
C GLU A 104 -10.99 5.53 20.67
N ALA A 105 -10.15 4.62 21.16
CA ALA A 105 -9.40 4.82 22.39
C ALA A 105 -8.45 6.03 22.30
N ALA A 106 -7.73 6.18 21.18
CA ALA A 106 -6.86 7.33 20.96
C ALA A 106 -7.63 8.66 21.03
N LEU A 107 -8.83 8.71 20.44
CA LEU A 107 -9.67 9.91 20.50
C LEU A 107 -10.15 10.20 21.92
N LYS A 108 -10.58 9.19 22.69
CA LYS A 108 -10.98 9.40 24.08
C LYS A 108 -9.82 9.92 24.94
N VAL A 109 -8.63 9.34 24.80
CA VAL A 109 -7.43 9.79 25.51
C VAL A 109 -7.11 11.24 25.14
N LEU A 110 -7.15 11.57 23.85
CA LEU A 110 -6.87 12.92 23.36
C LEU A 110 -7.96 13.94 23.75
N GLN A 111 -9.22 13.52 23.90
CA GLN A 111 -10.31 14.37 24.39
C GLN A 111 -10.17 14.66 25.88
N ASN A 112 -9.71 13.69 26.66
CA ASN A 112 -9.51 13.83 28.11
C ASN A 112 -8.29 14.70 28.44
N GLN A 113 -7.25 14.71 27.59
CA GLN A 113 -6.08 15.54 27.78
C GLN A 113 -6.25 16.92 27.15
N LYS A 114 -6.28 17.97 27.98
CA LYS A 114 -6.42 19.39 27.54
C LYS A 114 -5.12 20.01 27.00
N GLY A 115 -4.23 19.22 26.41
CA GLY A 115 -2.90 19.69 26.00
C GLY A 115 -2.15 18.74 25.07
N GLU A 116 -0.87 19.02 24.86
CA GLU A 116 0.00 18.17 24.05
C GLU A 116 0.41 16.91 24.82
N ILE A 117 0.14 15.74 24.25
CA ILE A 117 0.57 14.45 24.80
C ILE A 117 1.78 13.91 24.04
N ARG A 118 2.73 13.30 24.76
CA ARG A 118 3.85 12.60 24.14
C ARG A 118 3.39 11.28 23.55
N SER A 119 4.03 10.86 22.45
CA SER A 119 3.70 9.63 21.74
C SER A 119 3.78 8.38 22.61
N TYR A 120 4.77 8.31 23.50
CA TYR A 120 4.94 7.20 24.44
C TYR A 120 3.81 7.14 25.48
N GLU A 121 3.41 8.30 26.03
CA GLU A 121 2.32 8.39 27.00
C GLU A 121 0.98 8.04 26.34
N LEU A 122 0.74 8.55 25.14
CA LEU A 122 -0.43 8.23 24.34
C LEU A 122 -0.50 6.74 24.00
N GLN A 123 0.63 6.12 23.66
CA GLN A 123 0.72 4.68 23.45
C GLN A 123 0.26 3.91 24.68
N LYS A 124 0.86 4.22 25.82
CA LYS A 124 0.60 3.52 27.08
C LYS A 124 -0.87 3.62 27.48
N GLU A 125 -1.50 4.78 27.30
CA GLU A 125 -2.91 4.96 27.65
C GLU A 125 -3.85 4.23 26.68
N ILE A 126 -3.54 4.21 25.37
CA ILE A 126 -4.32 3.44 24.39
C ILE A 126 -4.19 1.94 24.65
N GLU A 127 -2.98 1.45 24.94
CA GLU A 127 -2.74 0.03 25.23
C GLU A 127 -3.44 -0.39 26.52
N LYS A 128 -3.50 0.49 27.52
CA LYS A 128 -4.23 0.26 28.77
C LYS A 128 -5.75 0.20 28.57
N GLU A 129 -6.32 1.06 27.71
CA GLU A 129 -7.76 1.04 27.43
C GLU A 129 -8.17 -0.12 26.51
N THR A 130 -7.34 -0.46 25.52
CA THR A 130 -7.68 -1.48 24.51
C THR A 130 -7.19 -2.88 24.84
N GLY A 131 -6.17 -3.02 25.69
CA GLY A 131 -5.47 -4.29 25.97
C GLY A 131 -4.67 -4.83 24.79
N ILE A 132 -4.47 -4.03 23.72
CA ILE A 132 -3.77 -4.45 22.50
C ILE A 132 -2.55 -3.54 22.32
N PRO A 133 -1.36 -4.08 22.02
CA PRO A 133 -0.16 -3.26 21.82
C PRO A 133 -0.14 -2.57 20.46
N ILE A 134 0.49 -1.39 20.39
CA ILE A 134 0.71 -0.64 19.14
C ILE A 134 2.17 -0.80 18.70
N ASN A 135 2.42 -1.55 17.63
CA ASN A 135 3.79 -1.78 17.16
C ASN A 135 4.47 -0.51 16.60
N ASN A 136 3.77 0.24 15.74
CA ASN A 136 4.32 1.43 15.09
C ASN A 136 3.40 2.64 15.30
N MET A 137 3.75 3.44 16.30
CA MET A 137 3.00 4.63 16.67
C MET A 137 2.97 5.69 15.55
N THR A 138 4.04 5.82 14.76
CA THR A 138 4.11 6.80 13.68
C THR A 138 3.09 6.49 12.58
N THR A 139 3.06 5.24 12.11
CA THR A 139 2.10 4.80 11.08
C THR A 139 0.67 4.87 11.60
N PHE A 140 0.45 4.49 12.86
CA PHE A 140 -0.86 4.60 13.49
C PHE A 140 -1.35 6.06 13.54
N MET A 141 -0.50 6.98 14.00
CA MET A 141 -0.83 8.41 14.10
C MET A 141 -1.04 9.06 12.73
N GLN A 142 -0.21 8.74 11.73
CA GLN A 142 -0.45 9.18 10.35
C GLN A 142 -1.81 8.71 9.82
N GLY A 143 -2.18 7.46 10.13
CA GLY A 143 -3.50 6.93 9.82
C GLY A 143 -4.61 7.67 10.57
N LEU A 144 -4.42 7.94 11.87
CA LEU A 144 -5.39 8.63 12.71
C LEU A 144 -5.66 10.06 12.21
N MET A 145 -4.60 10.83 11.93
CA MET A 145 -4.68 12.21 11.42
C MET A 145 -5.37 12.28 10.05
N LYS A 146 -5.26 11.22 9.23
CA LYS A 146 -5.96 11.14 7.93
C LYS A 146 -7.48 11.01 8.09
N PHE A 147 -7.95 10.32 9.13
CA PHE A 147 -9.38 10.13 9.39
C PHE A 147 -9.97 11.23 10.29
N TYR A 148 -9.16 11.78 11.19
CA TYR A 148 -9.54 12.82 12.13
C TYR A 148 -8.56 14.00 12.00
N PRO A 149 -8.85 14.95 11.09
CA PRO A 149 -8.02 16.14 10.88
C PRO A 149 -7.89 17.04 12.12
N GLU A 150 -8.75 16.84 13.12
CA GLU A 150 -8.69 17.51 14.43
C GLU A 150 -7.45 17.12 15.24
N VAL A 151 -6.88 15.94 14.96
CA VAL A 151 -5.66 15.48 15.61
C VAL A 151 -4.47 16.07 14.85
N GLU A 152 -3.75 16.97 15.50
CA GLU A 152 -2.59 17.65 14.93
C GLU A 152 -1.31 17.18 15.63
N LYS A 153 -0.21 17.21 14.87
CA LYS A 153 1.14 16.97 15.38
C LYS A 153 1.82 18.31 15.61
N THR A 154 2.13 18.64 16.86
CA THR A 154 2.78 19.92 17.22
C THR A 154 4.29 19.85 17.05
N TYR A 155 4.91 18.74 17.47
CA TYR A 155 6.36 18.51 17.39
C TYR A 155 6.68 17.03 17.19
N ARG A 156 7.97 16.68 17.15
CA ARG A 156 8.42 15.30 17.09
C ARG A 156 7.85 14.49 18.27
N GLY A 157 6.96 13.56 17.96
CA GLY A 157 6.33 12.67 18.94
C GLY A 157 5.36 13.39 19.88
N ARG A 158 4.80 14.54 19.51
CA ARG A 158 3.78 15.25 20.30
C ARG A 158 2.51 15.46 19.48
N TYR A 159 1.38 15.19 20.09
CA TYR A 159 0.07 15.25 19.46
C TYR A 159 -0.90 16.04 20.33
N VAL A 160 -1.83 16.74 19.68
CA VAL A 160 -2.90 17.50 20.34
C VAL A 160 -4.19 17.34 19.56
N LEU A 161 -5.31 17.36 20.26
CA LEU A 161 -6.62 17.44 19.63
C LEU A 161 -7.09 18.89 19.62
N ARG A 162 -7.05 19.53 18.45
CA ARG A 162 -7.61 20.86 18.26
C ARG A 162 -9.09 20.67 17.90
N LYS A 163 -9.99 20.91 18.86
CA LYS A 163 -11.44 20.90 18.59
C LYS A 163 -11.73 21.89 17.46
N SER A 164 -12.09 21.39 16.28
CA SER A 164 -12.67 22.26 15.25
C SER A 164 -14.04 22.73 15.76
N LYS A 165 -14.42 23.97 15.44
CA LYS A 165 -15.60 24.67 15.96
C LYS A 165 -16.97 24.03 15.60
N MET A 166 -17.03 22.80 15.08
CA MET A 166 -18.30 22.19 14.63
C MET A 166 -19.10 21.46 15.72
N ASN A 167 -18.52 21.13 16.87
CA ASN A 167 -19.24 20.47 17.97
C ASN A 167 -19.85 21.42 19.02
N ALA A 168 -19.80 22.74 18.79
CA ALA A 168 -20.40 23.73 19.70
C ALA A 168 -21.90 24.00 19.45
N MET A 169 -22.54 23.30 18.50
CA MET A 169 -23.94 23.53 18.12
C MET A 169 -24.92 22.46 18.64
N ASN A 170 -24.46 21.44 19.37
CA ASN A 170 -25.33 20.36 19.89
C ASN A 170 -25.54 20.39 21.41
N GLU A 171 -25.12 21.44 22.09
CA GLU A 171 -25.56 21.74 23.45
C GLU A 171 -26.39 23.02 23.42
N SER A 172 -27.64 22.88 22.93
CA SER A 172 -28.67 23.87 23.23
C SER A 172 -28.99 23.76 24.73
N PRO A 173 -28.94 24.87 25.49
CA PRO A 173 -29.48 24.88 26.84
C PRO A 173 -31.00 24.72 26.75
N SER A 174 -31.53 23.74 27.48
CA SER A 174 -32.92 23.77 27.90
C SER A 174 -33.09 24.93 28.87
N ASP A 175 -33.93 25.90 28.50
CA ASP A 175 -34.73 26.73 29.40
C ASP A 175 -36.08 27.00 28.72
#